data_AF-A0A958FM10-F1
#
_entry.id   AF-A0A958FM10-F1
#
_cell.length_a   1.000
_cell.length_b   1.000
_cell.length_c   1.000
_cell.angle_alpha   90.00
_cell.angle_beta   90.00
_cell.angle_gamma   90.00
#
_symmetry.space_group_name_H-M   'P 1'
#
loop_
_entity.id
_entity.type
_entity.pdbx_description
1 polymer ?
#
loop_
_entity_poly.entity_id
_entity_poly.type
_entity_poly.pdbx_seq_one_letter_code
_entity_poly.pdbx_strand_id
1 'polypeptide(L)'
;MDVVQVQQWLTDISATRAAEGFDDGFDEAEQYAKSFRKDLDKLMAIYPENRAEYVELGESFERFYENGKKMADEYIAGGPELGNIAMGEFDAFAEDLGNRIEVLVVEMNQNSDKSISTAISDAKSNEY
;
A
#
# COMPACT_ATOMS: atom_id res chain seq x y z
N MET A 1 -7.55 -0.19 -0.94
CA MET A 1 -6.10 -0.29 -0.66
C MET A 1 -5.64 0.91 0.15
N ASP A 2 -5.49 0.74 1.46
CA ASP A 2 -5.20 1.84 2.40
C ASP A 2 -3.78 1.73 2.97
N VAL A 3 -2.77 1.77 2.10
CA VAL A 3 -1.35 1.75 2.52
C VAL A 3 -1.02 2.92 3.46
N VAL A 4 -1.70 4.05 3.27
CA VAL A 4 -1.61 5.23 4.15
C VAL A 4 -1.97 4.87 5.60
N GLN A 5 -2.97 4.01 5.82
CA GLN A 5 -3.38 3.61 7.17
C GLN A 5 -2.31 2.73 7.83
N VAL A 6 -1.65 1.85 7.06
CA VAL A 6 -0.51 1.07 7.56
C VAL A 6 0.61 2.02 8.02
N GLN A 7 0.98 3.00 7.20
CA GLN A 7 2.02 3.98 7.56
C GLN A 7 1.64 4.80 8.80
N GLN A 8 0.39 5.27 8.85
CA GLN A 8 -0.12 6.07 9.96
C GLN A 8 0.03 5.33 11.28
N TRP A 9 -0.49 4.11 11.39
CA TRP A 9 -0.44 3.34 12.63
C TRP A 9 0.99 3.00 13.07
N LEU A 10 1.87 2.67 12.12
CA LEU A 10 3.29 2.42 12.43
C LEU A 10 4.02 3.69 12.88
N THR A 11 3.63 4.86 12.38
CA THR A 11 4.19 6.15 12.80
C THR A 11 3.63 6.59 14.16
N ASP A 12 2.34 6.36 14.40
CA ASP A 12 1.67 6.71 15.65
C ASP A 12 2.28 5.91 16.82
N ILE A 13 2.44 4.58 16.67
CA ILE A 13 3.09 3.76 17.70
C ILE A 13 4.59 4.10 17.87
N SER A 14 5.27 4.53 16.80
CA SER A 14 6.62 5.08 16.89
C SER A 14 6.67 6.34 17.76
N ALA A 15 5.72 7.26 17.56
CA ALA A 15 5.65 8.53 18.27
C ALA A 15 5.28 8.37 19.75
N THR A 16 4.36 7.46 20.06
CA THR A 16 3.96 7.14 21.44
C THR A 16 4.93 6.19 22.12
N ARG A 17 5.77 5.51 21.34
CA ARG A 17 6.73 4.49 21.78
C ARG A 17 6.05 3.36 22.57
N ALA A 18 4.87 2.96 22.10
CA ALA A 18 4.03 1.95 22.76
C ALA A 18 3.82 2.21 24.26
N ALA A 19 3.67 3.49 24.65
CA ALA A 19 3.32 3.85 26.01
C ALA A 19 2.00 3.17 26.43
N GLU A 20 1.79 2.97 27.74
CA GLU A 20 0.58 2.34 28.26
C GLU A 20 -0.69 3.01 27.70
N GLY A 21 -1.51 2.24 26.99
CA GLY A 21 -2.71 2.72 26.28
C GLY A 21 -2.50 3.19 24.83
N PHE A 22 -1.30 3.02 24.28
CA PHE A 22 -0.92 3.41 22.91
C PHE A 22 -0.09 2.30 22.19
N ASP A 23 -0.29 1.04 22.55
CA ASP A 23 0.43 -0.15 22.07
C ASP A 23 -0.30 -0.93 20.97
N ASP A 24 -1.41 -0.40 20.46
CA ASP A 24 -2.28 -1.04 19.46
C ASP A 24 -1.84 -0.82 18.00
N GLY A 25 -0.91 0.10 17.73
CA GLY A 25 -0.56 0.47 16.36
C GLY A 25 0.00 -0.66 15.49
N PHE A 26 0.66 -1.68 16.05
CA PHE A 26 1.05 -2.86 15.26
C PHE A 26 -0.15 -3.72 14.83
N ASP A 27 -1.12 -3.90 15.73
CA ASP A 27 -2.31 -4.69 15.46
C ASP A 27 -3.19 -3.99 14.42
N GLU A 28 -3.38 -2.68 14.54
CA GLU A 28 -4.12 -1.88 13.58
C GLU A 28 -3.42 -1.85 12.21
N ALA A 29 -2.10 -1.66 12.16
CA ALA A 29 -1.34 -1.74 10.91
C ALA A 29 -1.50 -3.11 10.21
N GLU A 30 -1.51 -4.22 10.96
CA GLU A 30 -1.71 -5.55 10.39
C GLU A 30 -3.13 -5.75 9.84
N GLN A 31 -4.16 -5.13 10.44
CA GLN A 31 -5.52 -5.18 9.89
C GLN A 31 -5.57 -4.55 8.49
N TYR A 32 -4.95 -3.38 8.31
CA TYR A 32 -4.86 -2.72 7.01
C TYR A 32 -3.95 -3.46 6.03
N ALA A 33 -2.86 -4.07 6.51
CA ALA A 33 -2.00 -4.91 5.68
C ALA A 33 -2.75 -6.14 5.12
N LYS A 34 -3.56 -6.81 5.94
CA LYS A 34 -4.46 -7.88 5.48
C LYS A 34 -5.46 -7.38 4.44
N SER A 35 -6.01 -6.18 4.65
CA SER A 35 -6.94 -5.57 3.68
C SER A 35 -6.27 -5.31 2.34
N PHE A 36 -5.04 -4.77 2.34
CA PHE A 36 -4.24 -4.57 1.13
C PHE A 36 -4.00 -5.87 0.37
N ARG A 37 -3.51 -6.91 1.05
CA ARG A 37 -3.28 -8.25 0.45
C ARG A 37 -4.54 -8.80 -0.20
N LYS A 38 -5.68 -8.70 0.50
CA LYS A 38 -6.99 -9.14 -0.01
C LYS A 38 -7.44 -8.35 -1.24
N ASP A 39 -7.21 -7.05 -1.29
CA ASP A 39 -7.54 -6.24 -2.46
C ASP A 39 -6.65 -6.59 -3.65
N LEU A 40 -5.36 -6.87 -3.42
CA LEU A 40 -4.43 -7.30 -4.45
C LEU A 40 -4.80 -8.68 -5.03
N ASP A 41 -5.22 -9.61 -4.18
CA ASP A 41 -5.75 -10.91 -4.62
C ASP A 41 -6.98 -10.77 -5.53
N LYS A 42 -7.88 -9.84 -5.22
CA LYS A 42 -9.03 -9.55 -6.09
C LYS A 42 -8.59 -8.97 -7.43
N LEU A 43 -7.63 -8.04 -7.45
CA LEU A 43 -7.11 -7.48 -8.69
C LEU A 43 -6.49 -8.56 -9.57
N MET A 44 -5.68 -9.46 -9.00
CA MET A 44 -5.12 -10.60 -9.72
C MET A 44 -6.18 -11.54 -10.30
N ALA A 45 -7.34 -11.67 -9.63
CA ALA A 45 -8.45 -12.49 -10.11
C ALA A 45 -9.27 -11.81 -11.23
N ILE A 46 -9.42 -10.48 -11.16
CA ILE A 46 -10.20 -9.70 -12.14
C ILE A 46 -9.39 -9.42 -13.41
N TYR A 47 -8.10 -9.11 -13.26
CA TYR A 47 -7.19 -8.70 -14.34
C TYR A 47 -5.97 -9.64 -14.38
N PRO A 48 -6.14 -10.92 -14.76
CA PRO A 48 -5.05 -11.90 -14.77
C PRO A 48 -3.91 -11.54 -15.72
N GLU A 49 -4.16 -10.69 -16.72
CA GLU A 49 -3.17 -10.15 -17.65
C GLU A 49 -2.13 -9.26 -16.97
N ASN A 50 -2.48 -8.64 -15.83
CA ASN A 50 -1.61 -7.72 -15.06
C ASN A 50 -1.03 -8.41 -13.81
N ARG A 51 -1.05 -9.75 -13.77
CA ARG A 51 -0.69 -10.51 -12.56
C ARG A 51 0.76 -10.28 -12.14
N ALA A 52 1.68 -10.09 -13.08
CA ALA A 52 3.11 -9.91 -12.77
C ALA A 52 3.32 -8.59 -12.01
N GLU A 53 2.68 -7.53 -12.48
CA GLU A 53 2.69 -6.19 -11.91
C GLU A 53 2.11 -6.18 -10.49
N TYR A 54 1.00 -6.91 -10.28
CA TYR A 54 0.42 -7.07 -8.95
C TYR A 54 1.30 -7.86 -7.99
N VAL A 55 1.99 -8.90 -8.47
CA VAL A 55 2.96 -9.62 -7.64
C VAL A 55 4.10 -8.69 -7.21
N GLU A 56 4.66 -7.91 -8.12
CA GLU A 56 5.71 -6.94 -7.78
C GLU A 56 5.24 -5.86 -6.80
N LEU A 57 4.00 -5.36 -6.97
CA LEU A 57 3.39 -4.42 -6.04
C LEU A 57 3.23 -5.05 -4.64
N GLY A 58 2.81 -6.31 -4.57
CA GLY A 58 2.74 -7.07 -3.32
C GLY A 58 4.09 -7.22 -2.63
N GLU A 59 5.15 -7.55 -3.38
CA GLU A 59 6.50 -7.63 -2.84
C GLU A 59 7.03 -6.28 -2.35
N SER A 60 6.73 -5.19 -3.06
CA SER A 60 7.06 -3.83 -2.62
C SER A 60 6.32 -3.49 -1.32
N PHE A 61 5.04 -3.86 -1.22
CA PHE A 61 4.25 -3.68 -0.01
C PHE A 61 4.82 -4.44 1.18
N GLU A 62 5.24 -5.70 1.03
CA GLU A 62 5.81 -6.45 2.15
C GLU A 62 7.12 -5.82 2.63
N ARG A 63 8.00 -5.35 1.72
CA ARG A 63 9.22 -4.62 2.11
C ARG A 63 8.89 -3.33 2.87
N PHE A 64 7.92 -2.56 2.39
CA PHE A 64 7.42 -1.38 3.10
C PHE A 64 6.89 -1.73 4.49
N TYR A 65 6.04 -2.75 4.61
CA TYR A 65 5.43 -3.12 5.88
C TYR A 65 6.44 -3.64 6.90
N GLU A 66 7.37 -4.50 6.47
CA GLU A 66 8.44 -5.02 7.32
C GLU A 66 9.37 -3.91 7.82
N ASN A 67 9.78 -2.99 6.94
CA ASN A 67 10.65 -1.89 7.35
C ASN A 67 9.92 -0.83 8.18
N GLY A 68 8.63 -0.62 7.96
CA GLY A 68 7.81 0.23 8.82
C GLY A 68 7.68 -0.33 10.24
N LYS A 69 7.54 -1.66 10.38
CA LYS A 69 7.58 -2.31 11.70
C LYS A 69 8.93 -2.19 12.37
N LYS A 70 10.02 -2.43 11.62
CA LYS A 70 11.39 -2.23 12.11
C LYS A 70 11.59 -0.80 12.61
N MET A 71 11.14 0.20 11.86
CA MET A 71 11.20 1.61 12.27
C MET A 71 10.48 1.82 13.62
N ALA A 72 9.25 1.31 13.77
CA ALA A 72 8.51 1.41 15.01
C ALA A 72 9.22 0.74 16.20
N ASP A 73 9.74 -0.47 16.01
CA ASP A 73 10.51 -1.18 17.03
C ASP A 73 11.75 -0.36 17.48
N GLU A 74 12.45 0.29 16.56
CA GLU A 74 13.62 1.13 16.85
C GLU A 74 13.24 2.40 17.63
N TYR A 75 12.11 3.04 17.33
CA TYR A 75 11.59 4.16 18.14
C TYR A 75 11.18 3.71 19.55
N ILE A 76 10.58 2.53 19.69
CA ILE A 76 10.22 1.97 20.99
C ILE A 76 11.49 1.72 21.81
N ALA A 77 12.46 1.01 21.24
CA ALA A 77 13.68 0.57 21.92
C ALA A 77 14.65 1.73 22.21
N GLY A 78 14.94 2.57 21.22
CA GLY A 78 16.00 3.59 21.29
C GLY A 78 15.53 5.03 21.18
N GLY A 79 14.22 5.26 21.03
CA GLY A 79 13.70 6.60 20.78
C GLY A 79 14.21 7.18 19.46
N PRO A 80 14.28 8.52 19.34
CA PRO A 80 14.63 9.18 18.09
C PRO A 80 16.02 8.83 17.53
N GLU A 81 16.98 8.43 18.37
CA GLU A 81 18.34 8.13 17.90
C GLU A 81 18.37 6.91 16.96
N LEU A 82 17.73 5.81 17.37
CA LEU A 82 17.61 4.62 16.53
C LEU A 82 16.47 4.76 15.51
N GLY A 83 15.33 5.31 15.95
CA GLY A 83 14.15 5.49 15.12
C GLY A 83 14.39 6.35 13.89
N ASN A 84 15.13 7.46 14.00
CA ASN A 84 15.38 8.34 12.84
C ASN A 84 16.30 7.67 11.79
N ILE A 85 17.21 6.78 12.22
CA ILE A 85 18.05 6.00 11.28
C ILE A 85 17.16 5.04 10.50
N ALA A 86 16.31 4.29 11.21
CA ALA A 86 15.38 3.37 10.58
C ALA A 86 14.31 4.08 9.72
N MET A 87 13.88 5.27 10.11
CA MET A 87 12.98 6.11 9.31
C MET A 87 13.59 6.47 7.96
N GLY A 88 14.87 6.84 7.92
CA GLY A 88 15.57 7.12 6.65
C GLY A 88 15.65 5.89 5.72
N GLU A 89 15.74 4.67 6.27
CA GLU A 89 15.62 3.45 5.47
C GLU A 89 14.18 3.21 5.00
N PHE A 90 13.21 3.40 5.89
CA PHE A 90 11.78 3.24 5.61
C PHE A 90 11.27 4.17 4.51
N ASP A 91 11.73 5.42 4.47
CA ASP A 91 11.33 6.43 3.48
C ASP A 91 11.52 5.92 2.03
N ALA A 92 12.61 5.20 1.76
CA ALA A 92 12.88 4.64 0.43
C ALA A 92 11.87 3.55 0.04
N PHE A 93 11.41 2.74 0.99
CA PHE A 93 10.39 1.72 0.74
C PHE A 93 8.99 2.34 0.58
N ALA A 94 8.69 3.40 1.34
CA ALA A 94 7.46 4.15 1.19
C ALA A 94 7.39 4.85 -0.18
N GLU A 95 8.50 5.42 -0.65
CA GLU A 95 8.60 6.04 -1.97
C GLU A 95 8.42 5.02 -3.11
N ASP A 96 9.12 3.87 -3.08
CA ASP A 96 8.97 2.81 -4.09
C ASP A 96 7.51 2.34 -4.18
N LEU A 97 6.89 2.05 -3.04
CA LEU A 97 5.50 1.60 -3.00
C LEU A 97 4.53 2.69 -3.50
N GLY A 98 4.73 3.94 -3.06
CA GLY A 98 3.91 5.08 -3.49
C GLY A 98 3.93 5.28 -5.01
N ASN A 99 5.11 5.24 -5.61
CA ASN A 99 5.29 5.36 -7.05
C ASN A 99 4.58 4.23 -7.81
N ARG A 100 4.68 2.98 -7.32
CA ARG A 100 4.00 1.83 -7.94
C ARG A 100 2.48 1.93 -7.86
N ILE A 101 1.95 2.42 -6.73
CA ILE A 101 0.50 2.65 -6.58
C ILE A 101 0.03 3.77 -7.51
N GLU A 102 0.79 4.85 -7.67
CA GLU A 102 0.45 5.93 -8.61
C GLU A 102 0.35 5.41 -10.04
N VAL A 103 1.34 4.63 -10.49
CA VAL A 103 1.33 3.99 -11.82
C VAL A 103 0.08 3.10 -11.98
N LEU A 104 -0.21 2.24 -10.99
CA LEU A 104 -1.40 1.39 -11.01
C LEU A 104 -2.70 2.19 -11.15
N VAL A 105 -2.85 3.27 -10.38
CA VAL A 105 -4.05 4.12 -10.43
C VAL A 105 -4.21 4.77 -11.80
N VAL A 106 -3.12 5.25 -12.40
CA VAL A 106 -3.13 5.82 -13.76
C VAL A 106 -3.57 4.77 -14.79
N GLU A 107 -3.02 3.56 -14.73
CA GLU A 107 -3.37 2.47 -15.65
C GLU A 107 -4.83 2.03 -15.51
N MET A 108 -5.34 1.88 -14.29
CA MET A 108 -6.74 1.50 -14.04
C MET A 108 -7.73 2.55 -14.57
N ASN A 109 -7.41 3.84 -14.42
CA ASN A 109 -8.23 4.93 -14.96
C ASN A 109 -8.23 4.92 -16.49
N GLN A 110 -7.06 4.78 -17.12
CA GLN A 110 -6.95 4.70 -18.58
C GLN A 110 -7.70 3.50 -19.17
N ASN A 111 -7.63 2.34 -18.50
CA ASN A 111 -8.35 1.14 -18.94
C ASN A 111 -9.87 1.29 -18.77
N SER A 112 -10.31 1.97 -17.72
CA SER A 112 -11.72 2.30 -17.51
C SER A 112 -12.25 3.23 -18.60
N ASP A 113 -11.51 4.30 -18.92
CA ASP A 113 -11.88 5.26 -19.98
C ASP A 113 -11.98 4.60 -21.35
N LYS A 114 -11.02 3.73 -21.69
CA LYS A 114 -11.05 2.95 -22.93
C LYS A 114 -12.27 2.04 -22.99
N SER A 115 -12.54 1.32 -21.90
CA SER A 115 -13.68 0.39 -21.82
C SER A 115 -15.02 1.10 -21.99
N ILE A 116 -15.18 2.27 -21.36
CA ILE A 116 -16.38 3.11 -21.51
C ILE A 116 -16.51 3.63 -22.95
N SER A 117 -15.42 4.11 -23.54
CA SER A 117 -15.42 4.62 -24.92
C SER A 117 -15.82 3.55 -25.93
N THR A 118 -15.26 2.33 -25.80
CA THR A 118 -15.64 1.18 -26.63
C THR A 118 -17.10 0.79 -26.45
N ALA A 119 -17.60 0.74 -25.21
CA ALA A 119 -19.01 0.44 -24.97
C ALA A 119 -19.96 1.47 -25.63
N ILE A 120 -19.60 2.75 -25.61
CA ILE A 120 -20.36 3.83 -26.28
C ILE A 120 -20.30 3.69 -27.80
N SER A 121 -19.13 3.36 -28.38
CA SER A 121 -19.03 3.14 -29.83
C SER A 121 -19.86 1.95 -30.28
N ASP A 122 -19.81 0.85 -29.53
CA ASP A 122 -20.52 -0.39 -29.86
C ASP A 122 -22.03 -0.17 -29.79
N ALA A 123 -22.51 0.52 -28.76
CA ALA A 123 -23.92 0.91 -28.63
C ALA A 123 -24.41 1.75 -29.83
N LYS A 124 -23.62 2.73 -30.28
CA LYS A 124 -23.97 3.57 -31.44
C LYS A 124 -23.92 2.82 -32.76
N SER A 125 -23.04 1.82 -32.88
CA SER A 125 -22.93 1.02 -34.10
C SER A 125 -24.06 0.00 -34.27
N ASN A 126 -24.70 -0.41 -33.17
CA ASN A 126 -25.84 -1.34 -33.16
C ASN A 126 -27.22 -0.66 -33.36
N GLU A 127 -27.28 0.67 -33.46
CA GLU A 127 -28.51 1.43 -33.73
C GLU A 127 -28.75 1.71 -35.24
N TYR A 128 -27.88 1.20 -36.13
CA TYR A 128 -27.98 1.32 -37.60
C TYR A 128 -27.96 -0.05 -38.28
#